data_AF-A0AAV0VDY5-F1
#
_entry.id   AF-A0AAV0VDY5-F1
#
_cell.length_a   1.000
_cell.length_b   1.000
_cell.length_c   1.000
_cell.angle_alpha   90.00
_cell.angle_beta   90.00
_cell.angle_gamma   90.00
#
_symmetry.space_group_name_H-M   'P 1'
#
loop_
_entity.id
_entity.type
_entity.pdbx_description
1 polymer ?
#
loop_
_entity_poly.entity_id
_entity_poly.type
_entity_poly.pdbx_seq_one_letter_code
_entity_poly.pdbx_strand_id
1 'polypeptide(L)'
;MSVVAAKQQEKAYTLVDKKPFFKHFYPKDAAILAVRSAAMQGRVPTPSLEEFSLTSAKSFGKSLSITTYVRPLEEAAVRFFRPRTTSKLIKDISKSSMRKYARTSSKITSAALMVKTGMRANILSHLAIFLVEETQQLVIILYRHFVSRKKGKQSKKNLRSIEEGIQSIDSDNEEDTMSAFVSATGRNASRSALAVITGGIGAAMGTAVRPGIGTMIGGTLGDSVAYVLF
;
A
#
# COMPACT_ATOMS: atom_id res chain seq x y z
N MET A 1 -38.63 10.91 15.22
CA MET A 1 -37.32 10.28 15.53
C MET A 1 -36.28 10.32 14.39
N SER A 2 -36.36 11.23 13.40
CA SER A 2 -35.49 11.17 12.20
C SER A 2 -34.40 12.25 12.11
N VAL A 3 -34.57 13.40 12.77
CA VAL A 3 -33.65 14.54 12.60
C VAL A 3 -32.36 14.41 13.44
N VAL A 4 -32.40 13.70 14.57
CA VAL A 4 -31.22 13.51 15.45
C VAL A 4 -30.21 12.54 14.84
N ALA A 5 -30.68 11.48 14.17
CA ALA A 5 -29.81 10.50 13.51
C ALA A 5 -29.07 11.08 12.30
N ALA A 6 -29.73 11.95 11.52
CA ALA A 6 -29.11 12.66 10.41
C ALA A 6 -28.03 13.65 10.88
N LYS A 7 -28.30 14.42 11.96
CA LYS A 7 -27.34 15.36 12.54
C LYS A 7 -26.12 14.68 13.17
N GLN A 8 -26.28 13.45 13.67
CA GLN A 8 -25.19 12.64 14.21
C GLN A 8 -24.32 12.00 13.11
N GLN A 9 -24.93 11.63 11.97
CA GLN A 9 -24.18 11.21 10.78
C GLN A 9 -23.38 12.38 10.19
N GLU A 10 -23.99 13.55 10.05
CA GLU A 10 -23.34 14.73 9.47
C GLU A 10 -22.13 15.20 10.30
N LYS A 11 -22.22 15.15 11.64
CA LYS A 11 -21.09 15.43 12.56
C LYS A 11 -19.98 14.36 12.52
N ALA A 12 -20.28 13.12 12.13
CA ALA A 12 -19.29 12.05 12.08
C ALA A 12 -18.45 12.07 10.78
N TYR A 13 -18.99 12.64 9.69
CA TYR A 13 -18.31 12.71 8.39
C TYR A 13 -17.61 14.06 8.13
N THR A 14 -17.82 15.06 8.99
CA THR A 14 -17.12 16.35 8.98
C THR A 14 -15.75 16.32 9.67
N LEU A 15 -15.34 15.17 10.20
CA LEU A 15 -14.01 14.93 10.76
C LEU A 15 -13.11 14.17 9.79
N VAL A 16 -12.92 14.69 8.57
CA VAL A 16 -11.55 14.68 8.03
C VAL A 16 -10.85 15.78 8.81
N ASP A 17 -10.38 15.41 10.00
CA ASP A 17 -9.66 16.28 10.90
C ASP A 17 -8.46 16.84 10.10
N LYS A 18 -8.54 18.10 9.67
CA LYS A 18 -7.48 18.81 8.92
C LYS A 18 -6.29 19.11 9.84
N LYS A 19 -5.90 18.16 10.69
CA LYS A 19 -4.79 18.33 11.61
C LYS A 19 -3.49 18.14 10.85
N PRO A 20 -2.45 18.91 11.19
CA PRO A 20 -1.16 18.87 10.51
C PRO A 20 -0.59 17.46 10.51
N PHE A 21 0.06 17.12 9.39
CA PHE A 21 0.68 15.84 8.98
C PHE A 21 1.26 14.97 10.13
N PHE A 22 1.86 15.59 11.15
CA PHE A 22 2.52 14.92 12.25
C PHE A 22 1.61 14.51 13.43
N LYS A 23 0.38 15.04 13.54
CA LYS A 23 -0.55 14.68 14.63
C LYS A 23 -1.29 13.36 14.40
N HIS A 24 -1.22 12.81 13.19
CA HIS A 24 -1.82 11.54 12.81
C HIS A 24 -0.80 10.42 12.57
N PHE A 25 0.49 10.64 12.89
CA PHE A 25 1.46 9.57 13.07
C PHE A 25 1.07 8.84 14.37
N TYR A 26 0.04 7.99 14.30
CA TYR A 26 -0.43 7.29 15.47
C TYR A 26 0.65 6.29 15.91
N PRO A 27 0.71 5.91 17.19
CA PRO A 27 1.48 4.74 17.63
C PRO A 27 1.19 3.48 16.82
N LYS A 28 0.00 3.43 16.17
CA LYS A 28 -0.42 2.39 15.23
C LYS A 28 0.43 2.37 13.95
N ASP A 29 0.79 3.52 13.39
CA ASP A 29 1.61 3.61 12.18
C ASP A 29 3.06 3.21 12.49
N ALA A 30 3.55 3.60 13.68
CA ALA A 30 4.83 3.13 14.20
C ALA A 30 4.82 1.63 14.50
N ALA A 31 3.73 1.07 15.04
CA ALA A 31 3.60 -0.36 15.30
C ALA A 31 3.47 -1.18 14.00
N ILE A 32 2.73 -0.69 13.01
CA ILE A 32 2.65 -1.29 11.68
C ILE A 32 4.03 -1.27 11.01
N LEU A 33 4.75 -0.14 11.12
CA LEU A 33 6.12 -0.02 10.61
C LEU A 33 7.08 -0.98 11.35
N ALA A 34 7.00 -1.07 12.67
CA ALA A 34 7.85 -1.96 13.47
C ALA A 34 7.57 -3.44 13.16
N VAL A 35 6.30 -3.84 13.05
CA VAL A 35 5.91 -5.22 12.70
C VAL A 35 6.35 -5.55 11.28
N ARG A 36 6.17 -4.63 10.31
CA ARG A 36 6.64 -4.82 8.93
C ARG A 36 8.16 -4.90 8.85
N SER A 37 8.88 -4.04 9.56
CA SER A 37 10.35 -4.10 9.63
C SER A 37 10.85 -5.40 10.25
N ALA A 38 10.22 -5.86 11.34
CA ALA A 38 10.57 -7.13 11.99
C ALA A 38 10.27 -8.34 11.08
N ALA A 39 9.14 -8.34 10.38
CA ALA A 39 8.79 -9.41 9.44
C ALA A 39 9.74 -9.47 8.24
N MET A 40 10.23 -8.32 7.77
CA MET A 40 11.23 -8.23 6.69
C MET A 40 12.64 -8.62 7.14
N GLN A 41 12.97 -8.49 8.43
CA GLN A 41 14.30 -8.77 8.99
C GLN A 41 14.54 -10.26 9.31
N GLY A 42 13.52 -11.11 9.34
CA GLY A 42 13.64 -12.52 9.72
C GLY A 42 14.47 -13.42 8.77
N ARG A 43 15.15 -12.86 7.76
CA ARG A 43 15.77 -13.64 6.67
C ARG A 43 17.19 -13.22 6.26
N VAL A 44 17.89 -12.36 7.00
CA VAL A 44 19.22 -11.85 6.58
C VAL A 44 20.26 -12.08 7.69
N PRO A 45 21.45 -12.65 7.39
CA PRO A 45 22.59 -12.64 8.32
C PRO A 45 22.98 -11.19 8.65
N THR A 46 23.61 -10.95 9.79
CA THR A 46 23.92 -9.60 10.31
C THR A 46 24.46 -8.68 9.20
N PRO A 47 23.65 -7.73 8.69
CA PRO A 47 24.08 -6.86 7.61
C PRO A 47 25.19 -5.94 8.11
N SER A 48 26.10 -5.55 7.23
CA SER A 48 27.07 -4.50 7.55
C SER A 48 26.33 -3.20 7.90
N LEU A 49 26.96 -2.32 8.69
CA LEU A 49 26.32 -1.08 9.16
C LEU A 49 25.87 -0.18 8.00
N GLU A 50 26.61 -0.20 6.88
CA GLU A 50 26.27 0.52 5.65
C GLU A 50 25.05 -0.06 4.93
N GLU A 51 25.01 -1.38 4.75
CA GLU A 51 23.85 -2.09 4.14
C GLU A 51 22.59 -1.92 4.98
N PHE A 52 22.74 -1.96 6.30
CA PHE A 52 21.64 -1.70 7.23
C PHE A 52 21.11 -0.28 7.09
N SER A 53 22.00 0.72 7.06
CA SER A 53 21.63 2.13 6.91
C SER A 53 20.90 2.38 5.58
N LEU A 54 21.45 1.86 4.48
CA LEU A 54 20.85 2.00 3.15
C LEU A 54 19.48 1.32 3.05
N THR A 55 19.36 0.10 3.58
CA THR A 55 18.10 -0.65 3.61
C THR A 55 17.05 0.03 4.47
N SER A 56 17.47 0.57 5.62
CA SER A 56 16.61 1.33 6.54
C SER A 56 16.12 2.62 5.90
N ALA A 57 17.00 3.41 5.28
CA ALA A 57 16.64 4.64 4.58
C ALA A 57 15.66 4.37 3.43
N LYS A 58 15.89 3.31 2.64
CA LYS A 58 14.99 2.88 1.56
C LYS A 58 13.62 2.46 2.10
N SER A 59 13.57 1.72 3.19
CA SER A 59 12.33 1.26 3.83
C SER A 59 11.55 2.42 4.46
N PHE A 60 12.27 3.36 5.07
CA PHE A 60 11.69 4.58 5.61
C PHE A 60 11.10 5.46 4.51
N GLY A 61 11.84 5.71 3.43
CA GLY A 61 11.37 6.47 2.27
C GLY A 61 10.13 5.85 1.63
N LYS A 62 10.10 4.52 1.49
CA LYS A 62 8.90 3.78 1.04
C LYS A 62 7.72 3.97 1.99
N SER A 63 7.94 3.85 3.29
CA SER A 63 6.87 3.97 4.30
C SER A 63 6.29 5.38 4.37
N LEU A 64 7.14 6.40 4.26
CA LEU A 64 6.73 7.79 4.16
C LEU A 64 5.93 8.05 2.88
N SER A 65 6.39 7.51 1.74
CA SER A 65 5.69 7.61 0.46
C SER A 65 4.30 6.97 0.55
N ILE A 66 4.19 5.75 1.05
CA ILE A 66 2.90 5.06 1.23
C ILE A 66 1.96 5.89 2.08
N THR A 67 2.43 6.40 3.23
CA THR A 67 1.61 7.24 4.12
C THR A 67 1.15 8.51 3.42
N THR A 68 2.00 9.11 2.60
CA THR A 68 1.70 10.30 1.80
C THR A 68 0.64 10.02 0.72
N TYR A 69 0.64 8.83 0.11
CA TYR A 69 -0.36 8.40 -0.87
C TYR A 69 -1.71 7.99 -0.24
N VAL A 70 -1.71 7.42 0.97
CA VAL A 70 -2.95 7.02 1.65
C VAL A 70 -3.86 8.23 1.92
N ARG A 71 -3.31 9.37 2.34
CA ARG A 71 -4.10 10.58 2.67
C ARG A 71 -4.93 11.15 1.51
N PRO A 72 -4.37 11.43 0.31
CA PRO A 72 -5.15 11.89 -0.82
C PRO A 72 -6.11 10.80 -1.31
N LEU A 73 -5.79 9.51 -1.14
CA LEU A 73 -6.72 8.43 -1.44
C LEU A 73 -7.90 8.37 -0.46
N GLU A 74 -7.69 8.65 0.84
CA GLU A 74 -8.76 8.79 1.81
C GLU A 74 -9.68 9.96 1.43
N GLU A 75 -9.10 11.10 1.09
CA GLU A 75 -9.85 12.28 0.66
C GLU A 75 -10.59 12.05 -0.67
N ALA A 76 -9.94 11.46 -1.66
CA ALA A 76 -10.56 11.06 -2.91
C ALA A 76 -11.70 10.07 -2.65
N ALA A 77 -11.53 9.12 -1.73
CA ALA A 77 -12.58 8.17 -1.41
C ALA A 77 -13.80 8.82 -0.74
N VAL A 78 -13.62 9.91 0.01
CA VAL A 78 -14.74 10.71 0.54
C VAL A 78 -15.43 11.50 -0.57
N ARG A 79 -14.67 12.03 -1.54
CA ARG A 79 -15.19 12.85 -2.65
C ARG A 79 -15.93 12.04 -3.71
N PHE A 80 -15.40 10.87 -4.10
CA PHE A 80 -15.91 10.08 -5.21
C PHE A 80 -16.87 8.97 -4.80
N PHE A 81 -16.77 8.43 -3.58
CA PHE A 81 -17.65 7.35 -3.14
C PHE A 81 -18.74 7.84 -2.18
N ARG A 82 -19.85 7.10 -2.18
CA ARG A 82 -20.90 7.28 -1.17
C ARG A 82 -20.33 7.10 0.24
N PRO A 83 -20.78 7.88 1.25
CA PRO A 83 -20.28 7.80 2.63
C PRO A 83 -20.31 6.38 3.23
N ARG A 84 -21.29 5.55 2.84
CA ARG A 84 -21.41 4.15 3.27
C ARG A 84 -20.28 3.26 2.75
N THR A 85 -19.74 3.57 1.58
CA THR A 85 -18.61 2.85 0.98
C THR A 85 -17.33 3.32 1.63
N THR A 86 -17.11 4.63 1.69
CA THR A 86 -15.91 5.23 2.31
C THR A 86 -15.74 4.79 3.76
N SER A 87 -16.82 4.78 4.56
CA SER A 87 -16.81 4.30 5.96
C SER A 87 -16.38 2.83 6.12
N LYS A 88 -16.47 2.02 5.05
CA LYS A 88 -15.97 0.63 5.04
C LYS A 88 -14.50 0.54 4.62
N LEU A 89 -14.00 1.50 3.83
CA LEU A 89 -12.60 1.57 3.40
C LEU A 89 -11.69 2.11 4.50
N ILE A 90 -12.07 3.20 5.17
CA ILE A 90 -11.23 3.83 6.22
C ILE A 90 -11.46 3.23 7.61
N LYS A 91 -11.92 1.98 7.66
CA LYS A 91 -12.49 1.43 8.89
C LYS A 91 -11.41 0.89 9.83
N ASP A 92 -11.44 1.35 11.08
CA ASP A 92 -10.61 0.73 12.14
C ASP A 92 -11.07 -0.72 12.41
N ILE A 93 -10.22 -1.67 12.00
CA ILE A 93 -10.47 -3.11 12.11
C ILE A 93 -10.49 -3.60 13.57
N SER A 94 -9.66 -3.01 14.44
CA SER A 94 -9.57 -3.36 15.87
C SER A 94 -10.84 -2.93 16.60
N LYS A 95 -11.26 -1.68 16.41
CA LYS A 95 -12.52 -1.20 16.99
C LYS A 95 -13.73 -1.94 16.39
N SER A 96 -13.64 -2.31 15.11
CA SER A 96 -14.71 -3.08 14.46
C SER A 96 -14.83 -4.52 14.99
N SER A 97 -13.73 -5.19 15.33
CA SER A 97 -13.78 -6.54 15.87
C SER A 97 -14.34 -6.54 17.29
N MET A 98 -13.95 -5.59 18.14
CA MET A 98 -14.54 -5.41 19.48
C MET A 98 -16.05 -5.20 19.43
N ARG A 99 -16.55 -4.34 18.53
CA ARG A 99 -18.01 -4.11 18.36
C ARG A 99 -18.78 -5.31 17.82
N LYS A 100 -18.12 -6.22 17.09
CA LYS A 100 -18.75 -7.45 16.62
C LYS A 100 -18.79 -8.48 17.73
N TYR A 101 -17.68 -8.62 18.45
CA TYR A 101 -17.59 -9.49 19.62
C TYR A 101 -18.60 -9.11 20.69
N ALA A 102 -18.76 -7.83 20.99
CA ALA A 102 -19.76 -7.36 21.95
C ALA A 102 -21.21 -7.67 21.55
N ARG A 103 -21.50 -7.91 20.26
CA ARG A 103 -22.86 -8.21 19.76
C ARG A 103 -23.12 -9.70 19.59
N THR A 104 -22.11 -10.47 19.23
CA THR A 104 -22.24 -11.92 18.98
C THR A 104 -21.88 -12.76 20.20
N SER A 105 -21.16 -12.18 21.17
CA SER A 105 -20.57 -12.86 22.35
C SER A 105 -19.65 -14.03 22.01
N SER A 106 -19.36 -14.27 20.72
CA SER A 106 -18.55 -15.38 20.21
C SER A 106 -17.37 -14.85 19.42
N LYS A 107 -16.17 -15.35 19.76
CA LYS A 107 -14.92 -15.00 19.07
C LYS A 107 -14.91 -15.52 17.63
N ILE A 108 -15.38 -16.74 17.40
CA ILE A 108 -15.36 -17.40 16.09
C ILE A 108 -16.34 -16.74 15.12
N THR A 109 -17.57 -16.45 15.56
CA THR A 109 -18.55 -15.72 14.75
C THR A 109 -18.05 -14.32 14.43
N SER A 110 -17.39 -13.66 15.38
CA SER A 110 -16.77 -12.35 15.15
C SER A 110 -15.61 -12.42 14.16
N ALA A 111 -14.78 -13.45 14.24
CA ALA A 111 -13.68 -13.70 13.31
C ALA A 111 -14.18 -13.90 11.87
N ALA A 112 -15.19 -14.74 11.66
CA ALA A 112 -15.78 -14.96 10.34
C ALA A 112 -16.31 -13.65 9.73
N LEU A 113 -17.00 -12.82 10.52
CA LEU A 113 -17.45 -11.51 10.07
C LEU A 113 -16.29 -10.54 9.79
N MET A 114 -15.12 -10.74 10.40
CA MET A 114 -13.96 -9.88 10.22
C MET A 114 -13.24 -10.09 8.90
N VAL A 115 -13.35 -11.25 8.23
CA VAL A 115 -12.74 -11.48 6.90
C VAL A 115 -13.12 -10.38 5.91
N LYS A 116 -14.41 -10.23 5.64
CA LYS A 116 -14.94 -9.20 4.70
C LYS A 116 -14.67 -7.77 5.16
N THR A 117 -14.48 -7.56 6.47
CA THR A 117 -14.22 -6.23 7.02
C THR A 117 -12.74 -5.86 6.92
N GLY A 118 -11.85 -6.79 7.21
CA GLY A 118 -10.41 -6.62 7.02
C GLY A 118 -10.07 -6.39 5.56
N MET A 119 -10.64 -7.20 4.64
CA MET A 119 -10.45 -6.97 3.20
C MET A 119 -10.85 -5.54 2.80
N ARG A 120 -12.06 -5.10 3.15
CA ARG A 120 -12.54 -3.76 2.76
C ARG A 120 -11.71 -2.63 3.37
N ALA A 121 -11.28 -2.78 4.62
CA ALA A 121 -10.48 -1.79 5.31
C ALA A 121 -9.06 -1.67 4.73
N ASN A 122 -8.55 -2.73 4.11
CA ASN A 122 -7.17 -2.77 3.60
C ASN A 122 -7.06 -2.36 2.12
N ILE A 123 -8.16 -2.31 1.35
CA ILE A 123 -8.14 -1.95 -0.09
C ILE A 123 -7.39 -0.63 -0.33
N LEU A 124 -7.69 0.40 0.47
CA LEU A 124 -7.14 1.74 0.25
C LEU A 124 -5.62 1.78 0.51
N SER A 125 -5.18 1.10 1.57
CA SER A 125 -3.76 1.00 1.93
C SER A 125 -2.96 0.24 0.87
N HIS A 126 -3.50 -0.85 0.32
CA HIS A 126 -2.81 -1.62 -0.72
C HIS A 126 -2.87 -0.95 -2.09
N LEU A 127 -3.92 -0.16 -2.37
CA LEU A 127 -3.94 0.72 -3.54
C LEU A 127 -2.84 1.80 -3.44
N ALA A 128 -2.62 2.36 -2.25
CA ALA A 128 -1.53 3.32 -2.03
C ALA A 128 -0.15 2.69 -2.27
N ILE A 129 0.06 1.46 -1.76
CA ILE A 129 1.31 0.71 -1.98
C ILE A 129 1.52 0.48 -3.48
N PHE A 130 0.48 0.02 -4.19
CA PHE A 130 0.53 -0.18 -5.63
C PHE A 130 0.93 1.11 -6.37
N LEU A 131 0.30 2.25 -6.09
CA LEU A 131 0.65 3.52 -6.74
C LEU A 131 2.09 3.96 -6.44
N VAL A 132 2.60 3.72 -5.23
CA VAL A 132 4.00 3.99 -4.89
C VAL A 132 4.95 3.10 -5.72
N GLU A 133 4.62 1.83 -5.89
CA GLU A 133 5.41 0.91 -6.71
C GLU A 133 5.40 1.30 -8.19
N GLU A 134 4.23 1.65 -8.75
CA GLU A 134 4.11 2.10 -10.14
C GLU A 134 4.85 3.42 -10.39
N THR A 135 4.76 4.38 -9.47
CA THR A 135 5.49 5.65 -9.60
C THR A 135 7.00 5.46 -9.51
N GLN A 136 7.49 4.54 -8.66
CA GLN A 136 8.90 4.18 -8.62
C GLN A 136 9.38 3.54 -9.92
N GLN A 137 8.59 2.61 -10.49
CA GLN A 137 8.92 1.99 -11.77
C GLN A 137 8.96 3.01 -12.91
N LEU A 138 7.97 3.90 -12.98
CA LEU A 138 7.91 4.95 -13.98
C LEU A 138 9.10 5.91 -13.89
N VAL A 139 9.48 6.32 -12.67
CA VAL A 139 10.66 7.19 -12.46
C VAL A 139 11.94 6.49 -12.93
N ILE A 140 12.12 5.20 -12.68
CA ILE A 140 13.29 4.44 -13.13
C ILE A 140 13.33 4.35 -14.65
N ILE A 141 12.19 4.04 -15.29
CA ILE A 141 12.08 3.98 -16.75
C ILE A 141 12.40 5.34 -17.36
N LEU A 142 11.82 6.41 -16.81
CA LEU A 142 12.04 7.77 -17.28
C LEU A 142 13.49 8.21 -17.10
N TYR A 143 14.10 7.90 -15.95
CA TYR A 143 15.51 8.18 -15.70
C TYR A 143 16.43 7.44 -16.68
N ARG A 144 16.17 6.14 -16.92
CA ARG A 144 16.91 5.35 -17.91
C ARG A 144 16.77 5.96 -19.30
N HIS A 145 15.57 6.40 -19.68
CA HIS A 145 15.34 7.06 -20.97
C HIS A 145 16.11 8.38 -21.09
N PHE A 146 16.11 9.22 -20.05
CA PHE A 146 16.86 10.47 -20.03
C PHE A 146 18.38 10.26 -20.12
N VAL A 147 18.92 9.29 -19.39
CA VAL A 147 20.36 8.97 -19.43
C VAL A 147 20.75 8.35 -20.77
N SER A 148 19.94 7.44 -21.32
CA SER A 148 20.14 6.86 -22.66
C SER A 148 20.09 7.92 -23.75
N ARG A 149 19.17 8.89 -23.67
CA ARG A 149 19.14 10.05 -24.59
C ARG A 149 20.39 10.92 -24.52
N LYS A 150 20.99 11.09 -23.32
CA LYS A 150 22.22 11.86 -23.14
C LYS A 150 23.44 11.15 -23.72
N LYS A 151 23.57 9.83 -23.52
CA LYS A 151 24.59 8.98 -24.16
C LYS A 151 24.40 8.92 -25.68
N GLY A 152 23.16 8.79 -26.15
CA GLY A 152 22.81 8.78 -27.57
C GLY A 152 23.13 10.09 -28.29
N LYS A 153 22.97 11.25 -27.63
CA LYS A 153 23.38 12.55 -28.20
C LYS A 153 24.91 12.71 -28.26
N GLN A 154 25.67 12.12 -27.33
CA GLN A 154 27.13 12.10 -27.41
C GLN A 154 27.61 11.15 -28.52
N SER A 155 27.00 9.96 -28.64
CA SER A 155 27.30 8.99 -29.70
C SER A 155 26.92 9.50 -31.09
N LYS A 156 25.73 10.09 -31.27
CA LYS A 156 25.29 10.70 -32.55
C LYS A 156 26.14 11.90 -32.99
N LYS A 157 26.84 12.58 -32.08
CA LYS A 157 27.83 13.61 -32.46
C LYS A 157 29.08 13.02 -33.11
N ASN A 158 29.43 11.78 -32.77
CA ASN A 158 30.56 11.04 -33.36
C ASN A 158 30.16 10.23 -34.60
N LEU A 159 28.89 9.83 -34.73
CA LEU A 159 28.38 8.96 -35.80
C LEU A 159 27.66 9.68 -36.95
N ARG A 160 27.50 11.01 -36.88
CA ARG A 160 26.89 11.80 -37.98
C ARG A 160 27.72 11.83 -39.28
N SER A 161 28.88 11.17 -39.28
CA SER A 161 29.72 10.90 -40.45
C SER A 161 29.41 9.56 -41.15
N ILE A 162 28.48 8.75 -40.64
CA ILE A 162 28.10 7.46 -41.24
C ILE A 162 26.57 7.34 -41.26
N GLU A 163 26.00 8.15 -42.14
CA GLU A 163 24.84 7.90 -43.02
C GLU A 163 23.86 6.74 -42.69
N GLU A 164 22.60 7.14 -42.43
CA GLU A 164 21.35 6.59 -43.00
C GLU A 164 21.15 5.06 -43.05
N GLY A 165 20.45 4.51 -42.05
CA GLY A 165 19.93 3.13 -42.14
C GLY A 165 19.20 2.56 -40.91
N ILE A 166 19.22 3.22 -39.75
CA ILE A 166 18.77 2.61 -38.49
C ILE A 166 17.51 3.30 -37.97
N GLN A 167 16.33 2.86 -38.45
CA GLN A 167 15.03 3.22 -37.86
C GLN A 167 14.41 2.10 -37.00
N SER A 168 15.02 0.91 -36.92
CA SER A 168 14.45 -0.26 -36.24
C SER A 168 14.85 -0.45 -34.76
N ILE A 169 15.88 0.24 -34.25
CA ILE A 169 16.39 -0.02 -32.89
C ILE A 169 15.54 0.65 -31.79
N ASP A 170 14.83 1.74 -32.09
CA ASP A 170 14.00 2.44 -31.09
C ASP A 170 12.66 1.73 -30.84
N SER A 171 12.05 1.08 -31.86
CA SER A 171 10.75 0.40 -31.70
C SER A 171 10.84 -0.84 -30.81
N ASP A 172 11.87 -1.67 -31.02
CA ASP A 172 12.01 -2.95 -30.31
C ASP A 172 12.29 -2.72 -28.81
N ASN A 173 13.07 -1.68 -28.48
CA ASN A 173 13.34 -1.31 -27.09
C ASN A 173 12.11 -0.73 -26.37
N GLU A 174 11.23 -0.02 -27.08
CA GLU A 174 9.99 0.53 -26.51
C GLU A 174 8.97 -0.59 -26.22
N GLU A 175 8.84 -1.57 -27.12
CA GLU A 175 7.96 -2.73 -26.95
C GLU A 175 8.42 -3.64 -25.79
N ASP A 176 9.74 -3.89 -25.70
CA ASP A 176 10.35 -4.60 -24.57
C ASP A 176 10.17 -3.85 -23.24
N THR A 177 10.24 -2.52 -23.25
CA THR A 177 10.02 -1.71 -22.04
C THR A 177 8.56 -1.73 -21.62
N MET A 178 7.63 -1.69 -22.57
CA MET A 178 6.19 -1.71 -22.29
C MET A 178 5.76 -3.09 -21.78
N SER A 179 6.28 -4.19 -22.35
CA SER A 179 6.02 -5.54 -21.87
C SER A 179 6.61 -5.79 -20.47
N ALA A 180 7.82 -5.28 -20.19
CA ALA A 180 8.42 -5.31 -18.86
C ALA A 180 7.60 -4.49 -17.84
N PHE A 181 7.08 -3.33 -18.25
CA PHE A 181 6.19 -2.53 -17.39
C PHE A 181 4.88 -3.25 -17.11
N VAL A 182 4.16 -3.72 -18.13
CA VAL A 182 2.87 -4.42 -17.98
C VAL A 182 3.02 -5.67 -17.11
N SER A 183 4.07 -6.46 -17.32
CA SER A 183 4.34 -7.64 -16.50
C SER A 183 4.66 -7.28 -15.04
N ALA A 184 5.43 -6.21 -14.82
CA ALA A 184 5.73 -5.72 -13.47
C ALA A 184 4.49 -5.15 -12.77
N THR A 185 3.69 -4.34 -13.45
CA THR A 185 2.41 -3.80 -12.96
C THR A 185 1.44 -4.92 -12.63
N GLY A 186 1.31 -5.93 -13.51
CA GLY A 186 0.45 -7.09 -13.28
C GLY A 186 0.86 -7.87 -12.04
N ARG A 187 2.17 -8.04 -11.82
CA ARG A 187 2.71 -8.69 -10.62
C ARG A 187 2.50 -7.85 -9.36
N ASN A 188 2.67 -6.53 -9.43
CA ASN A 188 2.39 -5.63 -8.30
C ASN A 188 0.90 -5.64 -7.93
N ALA A 189 0.02 -5.62 -8.94
CA ALA A 189 -1.42 -5.68 -8.76
C ALA A 189 -1.85 -7.01 -8.13
N SER A 190 -1.28 -8.15 -8.57
CA SER A 190 -1.60 -9.45 -8.00
C SER A 190 -1.13 -9.59 -6.55
N ARG A 191 0.08 -9.10 -6.21
CA ARG A 191 0.54 -9.01 -4.81
C ARG A 191 -0.38 -8.16 -3.95
N SER A 192 -0.77 -7.00 -4.45
CA SER A 192 -1.68 -6.08 -3.76
C SER A 192 -3.05 -6.73 -3.49
N ALA A 193 -3.61 -7.43 -4.48
CA ALA A 193 -4.86 -8.17 -4.33
C ALA A 193 -4.73 -9.33 -3.32
N LEU A 194 -3.63 -10.09 -3.38
CA LEU A 194 -3.33 -11.14 -2.41
C LEU A 194 -3.21 -10.57 -0.99
N ALA A 195 -2.52 -9.45 -0.81
CA ALA A 195 -2.34 -8.79 0.49
C ALA A 195 -3.67 -8.35 1.12
N VAL A 196 -4.62 -7.87 0.31
CA VAL A 196 -5.97 -7.54 0.77
C VAL A 196 -6.69 -8.78 1.31
N ILE A 197 -6.57 -9.92 0.61
CA ILE A 197 -7.22 -11.18 0.99
C ILE A 197 -6.56 -11.75 2.24
N THR A 198 -5.24 -11.91 2.23
CA THR A 198 -4.48 -12.49 3.34
C THR A 198 -4.52 -11.59 4.58
N GLY A 199 -4.55 -10.27 4.42
CA GLY A 199 -4.79 -9.33 5.53
C GLY A 199 -6.20 -9.47 6.12
N GLY A 200 -7.21 -9.71 5.29
CA GLY A 200 -8.57 -10.03 5.76
C GLY A 200 -8.64 -11.32 6.57
N ILE A 201 -8.00 -12.38 6.09
CA ILE A 201 -7.89 -13.68 6.78
C ILE A 201 -7.09 -13.54 8.07
N GLY A 202 -5.95 -12.86 8.03
CA GLY A 202 -5.10 -12.58 9.19
C GLY A 202 -5.84 -11.79 10.27
N ALA A 203 -6.64 -10.79 9.88
CA ALA A 203 -7.48 -10.05 10.82
C ALA A 203 -8.55 -10.95 11.46
N ALA A 204 -9.11 -11.90 10.73
CA ALA A 204 -10.04 -12.89 11.26
C ALA A 204 -9.36 -13.84 12.25
N MET A 205 -8.21 -14.42 11.88
CA MET A 205 -7.42 -15.28 12.77
C MET A 205 -7.02 -14.55 14.05
N GLY A 206 -6.52 -13.32 13.92
CA GLY A 206 -6.19 -12.47 15.05
C GLY A 206 -7.39 -12.17 15.96
N THR A 207 -8.59 -12.04 15.38
CA THR A 207 -9.84 -11.87 16.15
C THR A 207 -10.23 -13.14 16.91
N ALA A 208 -10.00 -14.32 16.33
CA ALA A 208 -10.29 -15.60 16.99
C ALA A 208 -9.44 -15.77 18.27
N VAL A 209 -8.19 -15.31 18.23
CA VAL A 209 -7.31 -15.28 19.41
C VAL A 209 -7.76 -14.18 20.39
N ARG A 210 -7.73 -12.91 19.94
CA ARG A 210 -8.07 -11.75 20.76
C ARG A 210 -8.70 -10.63 19.90
N PRO A 211 -10.01 -10.37 20.05
CA PRO A 211 -10.64 -9.21 19.45
C PRO A 211 -9.96 -7.89 19.87
N GLY A 212 -9.87 -6.93 18.96
CA GLY A 212 -9.13 -5.69 19.14
C GLY A 212 -7.67 -5.83 18.70
N ILE A 213 -6.76 -5.99 19.67
CA ILE A 213 -5.30 -6.00 19.41
C ILE A 213 -4.88 -7.18 18.52
N GLY A 214 -5.41 -8.38 18.78
CA GLY A 214 -5.09 -9.56 17.95
C GLY A 214 -5.52 -9.38 16.51
N THR A 215 -6.69 -8.78 16.27
CA THR A 215 -7.14 -8.40 14.91
C THR A 215 -6.15 -7.48 14.19
N MET A 216 -5.58 -6.49 14.90
CA MET A 216 -4.63 -5.55 14.32
C MET A 216 -3.35 -6.27 13.92
N ILE A 217 -2.75 -7.02 14.84
CA ILE A 217 -1.50 -7.75 14.61
C ILE A 217 -1.71 -8.78 13.49
N GLY A 218 -2.76 -9.59 13.59
CA GLY A 218 -3.07 -10.61 12.59
C GLY A 218 -3.35 -10.01 11.21
N GLY A 219 -4.04 -8.86 11.13
CA GLY A 219 -4.27 -8.16 9.87
C GLY A 219 -2.98 -7.68 9.22
N THR A 220 -2.10 -7.04 10.00
CA THR A 220 -0.79 -6.58 9.52
C THR A 220 0.12 -7.74 9.12
N LEU A 221 0.19 -8.81 9.91
CA LEU A 221 1.01 -9.98 9.54
C LEU A 221 0.46 -10.65 8.29
N GLY A 222 -0.87 -10.81 8.20
CA GLY A 222 -1.52 -11.39 7.04
C GLY A 222 -1.25 -10.61 5.75
N ASP A 223 -1.28 -9.27 5.82
CA ASP A 223 -0.99 -8.43 4.66
C ASP A 223 0.48 -8.52 4.22
N SER A 224 1.39 -8.68 5.17
CA SER A 224 2.84 -8.69 4.92
C SER A 224 3.29 -9.99 4.26
N VAL A 225 2.63 -11.10 4.56
CA VAL A 225 2.91 -12.42 3.94
C VAL A 225 2.84 -12.34 2.41
N ALA A 226 1.86 -11.62 1.85
CA ALA A 226 1.71 -11.51 0.40
C ALA A 226 2.88 -10.79 -0.27
N TYR A 227 3.49 -9.80 0.39
CA TYR A 227 4.65 -9.08 -0.14
C TYR A 227 5.99 -9.81 0.07
N VAL A 228 6.04 -10.75 1.02
CA VAL A 228 7.24 -11.56 1.27
C VAL A 228 7.29 -12.80 0.36
N LEU A 229 6.13 -13.37 0.02
CA LEU A 229 6.06 -14.63 -0.72
C LEU A 229 5.90 -14.48 -2.25
N PHE A 230 5.45 -13.33 -2.75
CA PHE A 230 5.12 -13.10 -4.17
C PHE A 230 5.76 -11.80 -4.69
#